data_AF-A0AAW1HW35-F1
#
_entry.id   AF-A0AAW1HW35-F1
#
_cell.length_a   1.000
_cell.length_b   1.000
_cell.length_c   1.000
_cell.angle_alpha   90.00
_cell.angle_beta   90.00
_cell.angle_gamma   90.00
#
_symmetry.space_group_name_H-M   'P 1'
#
loop_
_entity.id
_entity.type
_entity.pdbx_description
1 polymer ?
#
loop_
_entity_poly.entity_id
_entity_poly.type
_entity_poly.pdbx_seq_one_letter_code
_entity_poly.pdbx_strand_id
1 'polypeptide(L)'
;MSTILKHRQPKNLQTDSGKEFYNQHFNALMKLYDINHYSTYSVTKASIAERVIRTLKEKVYKEFSLRGTYNWTTILDEITKQYNNTKHRTIGMKPKDVTAKSNLHAHIKVVGKQQKFSLNDVVRISKYKSIFDEGYTPNWSTELFRIAKVKLTNPVTYLLDDMNARPILGSFYAEELQKAKHQDAYLVEKVLRRKGNKVYVKWLGFDKTHNSWIAKNNIL
;
A
#
# COMPACT_ATOMS: atom_id res chain seq x y z
N MET A 1 29.34 -7.14 -14.19
CA MET A 1 28.54 -5.97 -13.77
C MET A 1 27.33 -5.84 -14.68
N SER A 2 26.12 -5.84 -14.13
CA SER A 2 24.86 -5.94 -14.89
C SER A 2 24.63 -4.73 -15.81
N THR A 3 24.52 -4.97 -17.12
CA THR A 3 24.30 -3.97 -18.19
C THR A 3 22.84 -3.54 -18.36
N ILE A 4 21.96 -3.90 -17.42
CA ILE A 4 20.51 -3.80 -17.59
C ILE A 4 20.05 -2.36 -17.87
N LEU A 5 20.58 -1.38 -17.14
CA LEU A 5 20.22 0.04 -17.31
C LEU A 5 20.85 0.66 -18.57
N LYS A 6 21.88 0.05 -19.16
CA LYS A 6 22.46 0.51 -20.43
C LYS A 6 21.59 0.16 -21.64
N HIS A 7 20.91 -0.99 -21.59
CA HIS A 7 20.08 -1.46 -22.70
C HIS A 7 18.60 -1.08 -22.54
N ARG A 8 18.10 -1.00 -21.31
CA ARG A 8 16.70 -0.67 -21.01
C ARG A 8 16.62 0.21 -19.76
N GLN A 9 16.52 1.52 -20.00
CA GLN A 9 16.43 2.53 -18.95
C GLN A 9 14.96 2.90 -18.70
N PRO A 10 14.41 2.64 -17.51
CA PRO A 10 13.08 3.12 -17.17
C PRO A 10 13.12 4.63 -16.89
N LYS A 11 12.05 5.35 -17.27
CA LYS A 11 11.88 6.76 -16.87
C LYS A 11 11.53 6.92 -15.39
N ASN A 12 10.78 5.95 -14.88
CA ASN A 12 10.18 5.96 -13.56
C ASN A 12 10.46 4.61 -12.89
N LEU A 13 11.03 4.64 -11.68
CA LEU A 13 11.25 3.44 -10.87
C LEU A 13 10.51 3.58 -9.54
N GLN A 14 9.57 2.68 -9.31
CA GLN A 14 8.86 2.59 -8.04
C GLN A 14 9.48 1.49 -7.18
N THR A 15 9.90 1.82 -5.97
CA THR A 15 10.33 0.85 -4.95
C THR A 15 9.51 0.99 -3.68
N ASP A 16 9.70 0.08 -2.73
CA ASP A 16 9.28 0.31 -1.36
C ASP A 16 10.16 1.39 -0.69
N SER A 17 9.86 1.68 0.57
CA SER A 17 10.58 2.67 1.38
C SER A 17 11.78 2.05 2.13
N GLY A 18 12.32 0.92 1.64
CA GLY A 18 13.51 0.28 2.19
C GLY A 18 14.73 1.19 2.15
N LYS A 19 15.53 1.18 3.21
CA LYS A 19 16.71 2.06 3.34
C LYS A 19 17.78 1.76 2.28
N GLU A 20 17.79 0.53 1.77
CA GLU A 20 18.64 0.09 0.67
C GLU A 20 18.37 0.84 -0.64
N PHE A 21 17.16 1.35 -0.87
CA PHE A 21 16.83 2.15 -2.07
C PHE A 21 17.01 3.65 -1.85
N TYR A 22 17.07 4.10 -0.59
CA TYR A 22 17.19 5.52 -0.22
C TYR A 22 18.59 5.88 0.31
N ASN A 23 19.62 5.19 -0.17
CA ASN A 23 21.01 5.50 0.16
C ASN A 23 21.68 6.41 -0.89
N GLN A 24 22.84 6.98 -0.54
CA GLN A 24 23.57 7.92 -1.40
C GLN A 24 24.02 7.29 -2.72
N HIS A 25 24.44 6.03 -2.71
CA HIS A 25 24.90 5.32 -3.91
C HIS A 25 23.76 5.05 -4.89
N PHE A 26 22.61 4.61 -4.39
CA PHE A 26 21.43 4.35 -5.22
C PHE A 26 20.90 5.66 -5.83
N ASN A 27 20.84 6.73 -5.03
CA ASN A 27 20.44 8.05 -5.52
C ASN A 27 21.41 8.59 -6.61
N ALA A 28 22.72 8.43 -6.41
CA ALA A 28 23.71 8.80 -7.43
C ALA A 28 23.52 8.00 -8.74
N LEU A 29 23.20 6.71 -8.64
CA LEU A 29 22.87 5.88 -9.80
C LEU A 29 21.60 6.35 -10.52
N MET A 30 20.53 6.64 -9.79
CA MET A 30 19.27 7.13 -10.38
C MET A 30 19.47 8.47 -11.09
N LYS A 31 20.28 9.37 -10.53
CA LYS A 31 20.64 10.65 -11.17
C LYS A 31 21.49 10.46 -12.42
N LEU A 32 22.48 9.56 -12.38
CA LEU A 32 23.35 9.28 -13.52
C LEU A 32 22.55 8.82 -14.75
N TYR A 33 21.51 8.03 -14.53
CA TYR A 33 20.63 7.52 -15.57
C TYR A 33 19.31 8.31 -15.68
N ASP A 34 19.20 9.53 -15.13
CA ASP A 34 17.97 10.35 -15.21
C ASP A 34 16.66 9.57 -14.94
N ILE A 35 16.69 8.70 -13.92
CA ILE A 35 15.57 7.86 -13.51
C ILE A 35 14.85 8.56 -12.35
N ASN A 36 13.56 8.84 -12.51
CA ASN A 36 12.73 9.31 -11.41
C ASN A 36 12.40 8.15 -10.47
N HIS A 37 13.12 8.07 -9.36
CA HIS A 37 12.91 7.08 -8.31
C HIS A 37 11.96 7.59 -7.23
N TYR A 38 10.90 6.84 -6.96
CA TYR A 38 9.91 7.20 -5.95
C TYR A 38 9.35 5.97 -5.23
N SER A 39 8.71 6.20 -4.08
CA SER A 39 7.90 5.20 -3.39
C SER A 39 6.51 5.75 -3.15
N THR A 40 5.53 4.86 -3.07
CA THR A 40 4.15 5.20 -2.71
C THR A 40 3.95 4.97 -1.22
N TYR A 41 2.98 5.64 -0.59
CA TYR A 41 2.67 5.44 0.83
C TYR A 41 1.54 4.43 1.08
N SER A 42 0.87 3.94 0.03
CA SER A 42 -0.18 2.92 0.13
C SER A 42 0.33 1.63 0.76
N VAL A 43 -0.52 0.78 1.34
CA VAL A 43 -0.05 -0.49 1.93
C VAL A 43 0.39 -1.49 0.85
N THR A 44 -0.21 -1.44 -0.34
CA THR A 44 0.09 -2.33 -1.48
C THR A 44 1.10 -1.72 -2.46
N LYS A 45 2.25 -1.22 -1.95
CA LYS A 45 3.23 -0.42 -2.74
C LYS A 45 3.84 -1.17 -3.93
N ALA A 46 4.00 -2.49 -3.82
CA ALA A 46 4.77 -3.30 -4.76
C ALA A 46 4.02 -4.53 -5.26
N SER A 47 2.67 -4.48 -5.29
CA SER A 47 1.80 -5.63 -5.58
C SER A 47 2.15 -6.38 -6.88
N ILE A 48 2.57 -5.66 -7.92
CA ILE A 48 3.01 -6.28 -9.19
C ILE A 48 4.32 -7.06 -8.97
N ALA A 49 5.32 -6.45 -8.33
CA ALA A 49 6.59 -7.12 -8.02
C ALA A 49 6.38 -8.32 -7.10
N GLU A 50 5.55 -8.19 -6.06
CA GLU A 50 5.18 -9.29 -5.17
C GLU A 50 4.51 -10.45 -5.92
N ARG A 51 3.63 -10.15 -6.89
CA ARG A 51 3.00 -11.18 -7.74
C ARG A 51 4.03 -11.93 -8.57
N VAL A 52 5.03 -11.22 -9.11
CA VAL A 52 6.14 -11.85 -9.85
C VAL A 52 6.97 -12.71 -8.90
N ILE A 53 7.38 -12.18 -7.75
CA ILE A 53 8.15 -12.90 -6.72
C ILE A 53 7.45 -14.19 -6.31
N ARG A 54 6.13 -14.13 -6.03
CA ARG A 54 5.35 -15.32 -5.68
C ARG A 54 5.39 -16.36 -6.79
N THR A 55 5.17 -15.94 -8.04
CA THR A 55 5.16 -16.84 -9.21
C THR A 55 6.53 -17.52 -9.42
N LEU A 56 7.62 -16.76 -9.24
CA LEU A 56 8.97 -17.31 -9.34
C LEU A 56 9.26 -18.29 -8.19
N LYS A 57 8.91 -17.93 -6.95
CA LYS A 57 9.03 -18.83 -5.79
C LYS A 57 8.26 -20.13 -6.00
N GLU A 58 7.01 -20.08 -6.46
CA GLU A 58 6.23 -21.29 -6.76
C GLU A 58 6.93 -22.23 -7.74
N LYS A 59 7.61 -21.69 -8.76
CA LYS A 59 8.40 -22.49 -9.73
C LYS A 59 9.66 -23.05 -9.09
N VAL A 60 10.40 -22.23 -8.34
CA VAL A 60 11.62 -22.63 -7.62
C VAL A 60 11.33 -23.77 -6.64
N TYR A 61 10.25 -23.66 -5.86
CA TYR A 61 9.89 -24.69 -4.88
C TYR A 61 9.49 -26.02 -5.53
N LYS A 62 8.88 -26.00 -6.72
CA LYS A 62 8.62 -27.24 -7.48
C LYS A 62 9.92 -27.93 -7.89
N GLU A 63 10.90 -27.17 -8.37
CA GLU A 63 12.23 -27.71 -8.70
C GLU A 63 12.94 -28.26 -7.47
N PHE A 64 12.82 -27.61 -6.31
CA PHE A 64 13.38 -28.12 -5.06
C PHE A 64 12.81 -29.50 -4.70
N SER A 65 11.48 -29.67 -4.80
CA SER A 65 10.84 -30.96 -4.54
C SER A 65 11.26 -32.04 -5.53
N LEU A 66 11.44 -31.69 -6.81
CA LEU A 66 11.83 -32.64 -7.86
C LEU A 66 13.29 -33.08 -7.74
N ARG A 67 14.19 -32.16 -7.38
CA ARG A 67 15.65 -32.41 -7.34
C ARG A 67 16.16 -32.85 -5.97
N GLY A 68 15.38 -32.67 -4.91
CA GLY A 68 15.80 -32.95 -3.53
C GLY A 68 16.89 -32.00 -3.02
N THR A 69 17.06 -30.82 -3.63
CA THR A 69 18.06 -29.82 -3.25
C THR A 69 17.49 -28.41 -3.27
N TYR A 70 17.97 -27.57 -2.36
CA TYR A 70 17.61 -26.15 -2.28
C TYR A 70 18.56 -25.24 -3.07
N ASN A 71 19.44 -25.82 -3.90
CA ASN A 71 20.35 -25.04 -4.73
C ASN A 71 19.60 -24.34 -5.88
N TRP A 72 19.21 -23.09 -5.64
CA TRP A 72 18.44 -22.29 -6.60
C TRP A 72 19.29 -21.62 -7.69
N THR A 73 20.60 -21.49 -7.51
CA THR A 73 21.46 -20.73 -8.45
C THR A 73 21.57 -21.43 -9.80
N THR A 74 21.51 -22.77 -9.81
CA THR A 74 21.59 -23.59 -11.03
C THR A 74 20.30 -23.60 -11.83
N ILE A 75 19.15 -23.30 -11.21
CA ILE A 75 17.82 -23.39 -11.82
C ILE A 75 17.22 -22.03 -12.17
N LEU A 76 17.76 -20.94 -11.62
CA LEU A 76 17.17 -19.62 -11.75
C LEU A 76 17.07 -19.15 -13.21
N ASP A 77 18.09 -19.43 -14.03
CA ASP A 77 18.10 -19.05 -15.45
C ASP A 77 17.02 -19.79 -16.24
N GLU A 78 16.84 -21.09 -15.97
CA GLU A 78 15.82 -21.93 -16.59
C GLU A 78 14.42 -21.42 -16.23
N ILE A 79 14.17 -21.17 -14.94
CA ILE A 79 12.90 -20.65 -14.43
C ILE A 79 12.59 -19.27 -15.03
N THR A 80 13.59 -18.39 -15.13
CA THR A 80 13.45 -17.06 -15.72
C THR A 80 13.12 -17.14 -17.20
N LYS A 81 13.79 -18.03 -17.95
CA LYS A 81 13.47 -18.31 -19.36
C LYS A 81 12.04 -18.83 -19.48
N GLN A 82 11.62 -19.77 -18.64
CA GLN A 82 10.27 -20.34 -18.68
C GLN A 82 9.22 -19.27 -18.39
N TYR A 83 9.43 -18.43 -17.37
CA TYR A 83 8.54 -17.31 -17.03
C TYR A 83 8.37 -16.36 -18.21
N ASN A 84 9.48 -15.89 -18.79
CA ASN A 84 9.45 -14.94 -19.91
C ASN A 84 8.85 -15.53 -21.20
N ASN A 85 8.81 -16.86 -21.33
CA ASN A 85 8.20 -17.59 -22.45
C ASN A 85 6.72 -17.97 -22.22
N THR A 86 6.17 -17.77 -21.03
CA THR A 86 4.79 -18.15 -20.70
C THR A 86 3.83 -17.01 -21.05
N LYS A 87 2.69 -17.32 -21.70
CA LYS A 87 1.67 -16.32 -21.99
C LYS A 87 0.99 -15.89 -20.69
N HIS A 88 1.01 -14.59 -20.39
CA HIS A 88 0.38 -14.06 -19.19
C HIS A 88 -1.04 -13.56 -19.49
N ARG A 89 -2.01 -13.95 -18.66
CA ARG A 89 -3.42 -13.55 -18.80
C ARG A 89 -3.60 -12.03 -18.81
N THR A 90 -2.87 -11.30 -17.97
CA THR A 90 -3.01 -9.84 -17.80
C THR A 90 -2.61 -9.05 -19.04
N ILE A 91 -1.53 -9.44 -19.73
CA ILE A 91 -1.02 -8.74 -20.92
C ILE A 91 -1.44 -9.42 -22.23
N GLY A 92 -2.01 -10.62 -22.18
CA GLY A 92 -2.44 -11.38 -23.36
C GLY A 92 -1.30 -11.93 -24.22
N MET A 93 -0.03 -11.81 -23.80
CA MET A 93 1.15 -12.26 -24.55
C MET A 93 2.28 -12.73 -23.61
N LYS A 94 3.41 -13.18 -24.19
CA LYS A 94 4.60 -13.59 -23.43
C LYS A 94 5.43 -12.35 -23.07
N PRO A 95 5.99 -12.25 -21.84
CA PRO A 95 6.80 -11.10 -21.45
C PRO A 95 7.98 -10.80 -22.39
N LYS A 96 8.61 -11.82 -22.96
CA LYS A 96 9.73 -11.63 -23.90
C LYS A 96 9.34 -10.96 -25.23
N ASP A 97 8.07 -11.11 -25.64
CA ASP A 97 7.56 -10.60 -26.91
C ASP A 97 7.03 -9.16 -26.77
N VAL A 98 7.05 -8.61 -25.55
CA VAL A 98 6.59 -7.25 -25.27
C VAL A 98 7.56 -6.22 -25.88
N THR A 99 7.01 -5.33 -26.69
CA THR A 99 7.70 -4.22 -27.33
C THR A 99 7.04 -2.88 -26.97
N ALA A 100 7.71 -1.75 -27.27
CA ALA A 100 7.14 -0.42 -27.04
C ALA A 100 5.81 -0.17 -27.78
N LYS A 101 5.55 -0.91 -28.88
CA LYS A 101 4.31 -0.85 -29.66
C LYS A 101 3.20 -1.76 -29.11
N SER A 102 3.50 -2.61 -28.14
CA SER A 102 2.53 -3.53 -27.57
C SER A 102 1.52 -2.76 -26.73
N ASN A 103 0.23 -2.90 -27.05
CA ASN A 103 -0.83 -2.21 -26.31
C ASN A 103 -1.15 -2.96 -25.00
N LEU A 104 -0.24 -2.85 -24.03
CA LEU A 104 -0.36 -3.52 -22.72
C LEU A 104 -1.53 -2.99 -21.89
N HIS A 105 -1.94 -1.75 -22.13
CA HIS A 105 -3.00 -1.07 -21.38
C HIS A 105 -4.42 -1.44 -21.85
N ALA A 106 -4.58 -2.01 -23.05
CA ALA A 106 -5.89 -2.42 -23.56
C ALA A 106 -6.61 -3.44 -22.67
N HIS A 107 -5.85 -4.24 -21.91
CA HIS A 107 -6.39 -5.27 -21.02
C HIS A 107 -6.63 -4.79 -19.58
N ILE A 108 -6.20 -3.56 -19.23
CA ILE A 108 -6.47 -2.99 -17.91
C ILE A 108 -7.91 -2.53 -17.91
N LYS A 109 -8.79 -3.27 -17.22
CA LYS A 109 -10.18 -2.86 -17.02
C LYS A 109 -10.19 -1.50 -16.31
N VAL A 110 -10.64 -0.47 -17.02
CA VAL A 110 -10.98 0.82 -16.43
C VAL A 110 -12.14 0.55 -15.48
N VAL A 111 -11.87 0.50 -14.18
CA VAL A 111 -12.94 0.59 -13.17
C VAL A 111 -13.56 1.96 -13.38
N GLY A 112 -14.87 2.03 -13.62
CA GLY A 112 -15.54 3.29 -13.94
C GLY A 112 -15.13 4.40 -12.96
N LYS A 113 -15.03 5.64 -13.46
CA LYS A 113 -14.66 6.84 -12.68
C LYS A 113 -15.73 7.25 -11.66
N GLN A 114 -16.42 6.30 -11.04
CA GLN A 114 -17.45 6.58 -10.06
C GLN A 114 -16.77 7.06 -8.78
N GLN A 115 -16.82 8.37 -8.58
CA GLN A 115 -16.47 9.00 -7.33
C GLN A 115 -17.43 8.50 -6.25
N LYS A 116 -16.91 7.79 -5.24
CA LYS A 116 -17.70 7.27 -4.10
C LYS A 116 -17.83 8.27 -2.96
N PHE A 117 -16.87 9.18 -2.82
CA PHE A 117 -16.82 10.14 -1.71
C PHE A 117 -16.60 11.57 -2.20
N SER A 118 -17.05 12.54 -1.43
CA SER A 118 -16.96 13.97 -1.75
C SER A 118 -15.98 14.71 -0.86
N LEU A 119 -15.60 15.92 -1.28
CA LEU A 119 -14.82 16.84 -0.46
C LEU A 119 -15.49 17.02 0.92
N ASN A 120 -14.69 17.06 1.98
CA ASN A 120 -15.11 17.18 3.38
C ASN A 120 -15.86 15.99 3.99
N ASP A 121 -16.08 14.89 3.26
CA ASP A 121 -16.61 13.66 3.87
C ASP A 121 -15.68 13.15 4.97
N VAL A 122 -16.26 12.71 6.09
CA VAL A 122 -15.53 12.10 7.20
C VAL A 122 -15.50 10.59 7.01
N VAL A 123 -14.30 10.02 7.01
CA VAL A 123 -14.03 8.62 6.67
C VAL A 123 -13.09 7.96 7.70
N ARG A 124 -13.13 6.64 7.74
CA ARG A 124 -12.14 5.77 8.39
C ARG A 124 -11.29 5.11 7.31
N ILE A 125 -10.04 4.80 7.64
CA ILE A 125 -9.10 4.11 6.75
C ILE A 125 -9.06 2.63 7.11
N SER A 126 -8.93 1.74 6.12
CA SER A 126 -8.77 0.30 6.35
C SER A 126 -7.49 0.01 7.15
N LYS A 127 -7.59 -0.82 8.19
CA LYS A 127 -6.43 -1.34 8.92
C LYS A 127 -5.76 -2.46 8.12
N TYR A 128 -4.44 -2.46 8.09
CA TYR A 128 -3.70 -3.63 7.63
C TYR A 128 -3.79 -4.72 8.71
N LYS A 129 -4.37 -5.86 8.33
CA LYS A 129 -4.40 -7.04 9.18
C LYS A 129 -3.31 -8.02 8.77
N SER A 130 -2.58 -8.53 9.76
CA SER A 130 -1.70 -9.67 9.56
C SER A 130 -2.53 -10.94 9.27
N ILE A 131 -1.89 -11.94 8.66
CA ILE A 131 -2.53 -13.22 8.33
C ILE A 131 -3.00 -13.96 9.61
N PHE A 132 -2.42 -13.62 10.77
CA PHE A 132 -2.73 -14.21 12.06
C PHE A 132 -3.66 -13.34 12.92
N ASP A 133 -4.13 -12.20 12.40
CA ASP A 133 -5.03 -11.33 13.15
C ASP A 133 -6.43 -11.93 13.21
N GLU A 134 -7.02 -11.91 14.40
CA GLU A 134 -8.32 -12.53 14.65
C GLU A 134 -9.44 -11.82 13.86
N GLY A 135 -10.34 -12.61 13.28
CA GLY A 135 -11.38 -12.12 12.38
C GLY A 135 -12.36 -11.13 13.02
N TYR A 136 -12.55 -11.19 14.33
CA TYR A 136 -13.47 -10.32 15.07
C TYR A 136 -12.90 -8.93 15.38
N THR A 137 -11.61 -8.69 15.14
CA THR A 137 -11.02 -7.36 15.34
C THR A 137 -11.53 -6.36 14.28
N PRO A 138 -11.67 -5.07 14.58
CA PRO A 138 -12.16 -4.09 13.60
C PRO A 138 -11.24 -3.95 12.38
N ASN A 139 -11.82 -3.90 11.18
CA ASN A 139 -11.11 -3.70 9.90
C ASN A 139 -10.80 -2.23 9.59
N TRP A 140 -11.30 -1.29 10.38
CA TRP A 140 -11.23 0.16 10.13
C TRP A 140 -10.51 0.89 11.26
N SER A 141 -9.87 2.02 10.94
CA SER A 141 -9.20 2.90 11.90
C SER A 141 -10.16 3.36 12.99
N THR A 142 -9.67 3.53 14.22
CA THR A 142 -10.44 4.19 15.28
C THR A 142 -10.47 5.71 15.08
N GLU A 143 -9.37 6.27 14.58
CA GLU A 143 -9.26 7.66 14.13
C GLU A 143 -10.18 7.94 12.92
N LEU A 144 -10.65 9.19 12.87
CA LEU A 144 -11.46 9.75 11.79
C LEU A 144 -10.61 10.71 10.96
N PHE A 145 -10.93 10.78 9.67
CA PHE A 145 -10.20 11.58 8.70
C PHE A 145 -11.16 12.32 7.80
N ARG A 146 -10.75 13.47 7.27
CA ARG A 146 -11.53 14.27 6.34
C ARG A 146 -10.95 14.17 4.94
N ILE A 147 -11.81 14.07 3.93
CA ILE A 147 -11.37 14.16 2.53
C ILE A 147 -10.98 15.60 2.21
N ALA A 148 -9.69 15.83 2.05
CA ALA A 148 -9.09 17.11 1.71
C ALA A 148 -9.09 17.38 0.20
N LYS A 149 -8.93 16.32 -0.61
CA LYS A 149 -8.94 16.45 -2.08
C LYS A 149 -9.37 15.16 -2.77
N VAL A 150 -10.19 15.29 -3.80
CA VAL A 150 -10.53 14.20 -4.73
C VAL A 150 -9.64 14.32 -5.97
N LYS A 151 -8.88 13.27 -6.29
CA LYS A 151 -8.08 13.16 -7.51
C LYS A 151 -8.82 12.24 -8.49
N LEU A 152 -9.24 12.81 -9.63
CA LEU A 152 -9.91 12.07 -10.72
C LEU A 152 -8.93 11.24 -11.56
N THR A 153 -8.06 10.48 -10.90
CA THR A 153 -7.21 9.46 -11.50
C THR A 153 -8.04 8.25 -11.95
N ASN A 154 -7.41 7.27 -12.59
CA ASN A 154 -8.05 6.01 -12.94
C ASN A 154 -7.39 4.84 -12.17
N PRO A 155 -7.98 4.34 -11.07
CA PRO A 155 -9.26 4.76 -10.46
C PRO A 155 -9.13 6.05 -9.63
N VAL A 156 -10.26 6.61 -9.18
CA VAL A 156 -10.32 7.85 -8.37
C VAL A 156 -9.60 7.62 -7.03
N THR A 157 -8.75 8.57 -6.64
CA THR A 157 -8.01 8.51 -5.36
C THR A 157 -8.28 9.75 -4.51
N TYR A 158 -8.05 9.64 -3.20
CA TYR A 158 -8.38 10.69 -2.22
C TYR A 158 -7.15 11.06 -1.39
N LEU A 159 -6.96 12.36 -1.16
CA LEU A 159 -6.06 12.88 -0.14
C LEU A 159 -6.87 13.18 1.12
N LEU A 160 -6.30 12.86 2.27
CA LEU A 160 -6.97 12.98 3.57
C LEU A 160 -6.19 13.93 4.47
N ASP A 161 -6.94 14.66 5.30
CA ASP A 161 -6.43 15.36 6.48
C ASP A 161 -6.93 14.63 7.74
N ASP A 162 -6.19 14.77 8.83
CA ASP A 162 -6.71 14.45 10.16
C ASP A 162 -7.80 15.44 10.60
N MET A 163 -8.44 15.16 11.73
CA MET A 163 -9.49 16.05 12.27
C MET A 163 -8.96 17.43 12.72
N ASN A 164 -7.64 17.61 12.80
CA ASN A 164 -6.97 18.87 13.11
C ASN A 164 -6.44 19.59 11.85
N ALA A 165 -6.92 19.20 10.65
CA ALA A 165 -6.53 19.76 9.36
C ALA A 165 -5.04 19.58 9.01
N ARG A 166 -4.39 18.53 9.52
CA ARG A 166 -3.04 18.14 9.12
C ARG A 166 -3.09 17.09 8.02
N PRO A 167 -2.37 17.29 6.90
CA PRO A 167 -2.41 16.35 5.78
C PRO A 167 -1.75 15.02 6.13
N ILE A 168 -2.36 13.95 5.65
CA ILE A 168 -1.86 12.58 5.79
C ILE A 168 -1.12 12.19 4.52
N LEU A 169 0.06 11.60 4.70
CA LEU A 169 0.88 11.14 3.59
C LEU A 169 0.23 9.96 2.87
N GLY A 170 0.05 10.10 1.56
CA GLY A 170 -0.46 9.06 0.68
C GLY A 170 -1.63 9.51 -0.17
N SER A 171 -2.15 8.59 -0.96
CA SER A 171 -3.41 8.74 -1.69
C SER A 171 -4.15 7.42 -1.56
N PHE A 172 -5.42 7.49 -1.20
CA PHE A 172 -6.21 6.32 -0.83
C PHE A 172 -7.20 5.98 -1.91
N TYR A 173 -7.39 4.70 -2.17
CA TYR A 173 -8.47 4.21 -3.01
C TYR A 173 -9.80 4.24 -2.27
N ALA A 174 -10.91 4.23 -3.00
CA ALA A 174 -12.23 4.25 -2.38
C ALA A 174 -12.48 2.99 -1.53
N GLU A 175 -11.84 1.86 -1.88
CA GLU A 175 -11.92 0.58 -1.18
C GLU A 175 -11.18 0.60 0.16
N GLU A 176 -10.22 1.52 0.34
CA GLU A 176 -9.48 1.72 1.59
C GLU A 176 -10.20 2.67 2.55
N LEU A 177 -11.38 3.18 2.17
CA LEU A 177 -12.14 4.18 2.92
C LEU A 177 -13.55 3.72 3.26
N GLN A 178 -14.02 4.12 4.45
CA GLN A 178 -15.40 3.92 4.88
C GLN A 178 -15.96 5.21 5.46
N LYS A 179 -17.13 5.66 4.99
CA LYS A 179 -17.81 6.84 5.55
C LYS A 179 -18.18 6.61 7.01
N ALA A 180 -17.81 7.56 7.89
CA ALA A 180 -18.09 7.47 9.31
C ALA A 180 -19.56 7.82 9.60
N LYS A 181 -20.28 6.93 10.27
CA LYS A 181 -21.67 7.16 10.72
C LYS A 181 -21.74 8.05 11.97
N HIS A 182 -20.83 7.82 12.91
CA HIS A 182 -20.75 8.54 14.18
C HIS A 182 -19.42 9.31 14.21
N GLN A 183 -19.50 10.63 14.32
CA GLN A 183 -18.34 11.54 14.23
C GLN A 183 -17.96 12.14 15.60
N ASP A 184 -18.84 11.97 16.57
CA ASP A 184 -18.82 12.52 17.93
C ASP A 184 -18.52 11.47 19.01
N ALA A 185 -18.51 10.18 18.64
CA ALA A 185 -18.25 9.07 19.54
C ALA A 185 -16.83 8.51 19.37
N TYR A 186 -16.06 8.53 20.47
CA TYR A 186 -14.69 8.01 20.54
C TYR A 186 -14.59 6.90 21.59
N LEU A 187 -13.85 5.84 21.26
CA LEU A 187 -13.63 4.72 22.16
C LEU A 187 -12.58 5.08 23.22
N VAL A 188 -12.86 4.80 24.48
CA VAL A 188 -11.90 4.95 25.57
C VAL A 188 -11.02 3.70 25.64
N GLU A 189 -9.69 3.87 25.57
CA GLU A 189 -8.74 2.79 25.81
C GLU A 189 -8.61 2.51 27.31
N LYS A 190 -8.38 3.59 28.08
CA LYS A 190 -8.15 3.49 29.52
C LYS A 190 -8.48 4.79 30.23
N VAL A 191 -9.09 4.69 31.40
CA VAL A 191 -9.17 5.82 32.34
C VAL A 191 -7.85 5.92 33.11
N LEU A 192 -7.16 7.05 32.95
CA LEU A 192 -5.84 7.29 33.55
C LEU A 192 -5.94 7.90 34.95
N ARG A 193 -6.87 8.84 35.17
CA ARG A 193 -7.09 9.52 36.46
C ARG A 193 -8.56 9.84 36.67
N ARG A 194 -8.96 10.03 37.93
CA ARG A 194 -10.32 10.46 38.33
C ARG A 194 -10.21 11.65 39.28
N LYS A 195 -11.05 12.67 39.10
CA LYS A 195 -11.11 13.86 39.98
C LYS A 195 -12.55 14.37 40.03
N GLY A 196 -13.22 14.19 41.16
CA GLY A 196 -14.63 14.56 41.32
C GLY A 196 -15.51 13.90 40.24
N ASN A 197 -16.31 14.69 39.53
CA ASN A 197 -17.18 14.21 38.45
C ASN A 197 -16.50 14.17 37.06
N LYS A 198 -15.16 14.26 37.00
CA LYS A 198 -14.38 14.20 35.75
C LYS A 198 -13.40 13.03 35.77
N VAL A 199 -13.11 12.52 34.58
CA VAL A 199 -12.18 11.42 34.34
C VAL A 199 -11.21 11.80 33.21
N TYR A 200 -9.92 11.54 33.43
CA TYR A 200 -8.88 11.77 32.43
C TYR A 200 -8.69 10.48 31.64
N VAL A 201 -8.97 10.51 30.34
CA VAL A 201 -9.03 9.31 29.50
C VAL A 201 -7.92 9.30 28.46
N LYS A 202 -7.41 8.09 28.21
CA LYS A 202 -6.66 7.75 27.00
C LYS A 202 -7.64 7.22 25.97
N TRP A 203 -7.70 7.87 24.82
CA TRP A 203 -8.56 7.48 23.71
C TRP A 203 -7.92 6.37 22.88
N LEU A 204 -8.73 5.41 22.44
CA LEU A 204 -8.26 4.25 21.71
C LEU A 204 -7.75 4.62 20.31
N GLY A 205 -6.46 4.32 20.10
CA GLY A 205 -5.77 4.56 18.84
C GLY A 205 -5.31 6.00 18.63
N PHE A 206 -5.39 6.86 19.65
CA PHE A 206 -4.80 8.20 19.62
C PHE A 206 -3.52 8.23 20.46
N ASP A 207 -2.62 9.16 20.14
CA ASP A 207 -1.43 9.40 20.95
C ASP A 207 -1.76 10.10 22.29
N LYS A 208 -0.76 10.24 23.15
CA LYS A 208 -0.95 10.86 24.48
C LYS A 208 -1.34 12.34 24.41
N THR A 209 -1.16 13.01 23.27
CA THR A 209 -1.48 14.43 23.13
C THR A 209 -2.99 14.67 23.11
N HIS A 210 -3.77 13.65 22.74
CA HIS A 210 -5.24 13.71 22.71
C HIS A 210 -5.89 13.37 24.06
N ASN A 211 -5.12 12.95 25.07
CA ASN A 211 -5.66 12.60 26.38
C ASN A 211 -6.34 13.82 27.02
N SER A 212 -7.59 13.65 27.46
CA SER A 212 -8.42 14.78 27.89
C SER A 212 -9.28 14.44 29.11
N TRP A 213 -9.72 15.48 29.82
CA TRP A 213 -10.69 15.35 30.91
C TRP A 213 -12.12 15.41 30.34
N ILE A 214 -12.91 14.37 30.59
CA ILE A 214 -14.32 14.33 30.24
C ILE A 214 -15.20 14.19 31.49
N ALA A 215 -16.47 14.55 31.37
CA ALA A 215 -17.45 14.33 32.43
C ALA A 215 -17.74 12.82 32.55
N LYS A 216 -17.87 12.31 33.78
CA LYS A 216 -18.05 10.87 34.04
C LYS A 216 -19.30 10.30 33.35
N ASN A 217 -20.33 11.11 33.24
CA ASN A 217 -21.61 10.85 32.58
C ASN A 217 -21.53 10.81 31.04
N ASN A 218 -20.40 11.18 30.44
CA ASN A 218 -20.18 11.06 28.99
C ASN A 218 -19.49 9.73 28.61
N ILE A 219 -19.15 8.89 29.60
CA ILE A 219 -18.72 7.51 29.34
C ILE A 219 -19.97 6.65 29.28
N LEU A 220 -20.20 6.03 28.12
CA LEU A 220 -21.22 5.00 27.90
C LEU A 220 -20.75 3.64 28.41
#